data_AF-A0A4Z2JB79-F1
#
_entry.id   AF-A0A4Z2JB79-F1
#
_cell.length_a   1.000
_cell.length_b   1.000
_cell.length_c   1.000
_cell.angle_alpha   90.00
_cell.angle_beta   90.00
_cell.angle_gamma   90.00
#
_symmetry.space_group_name_H-M   'P 1'
#
loop_
_entity.id
_entity.type
_entity.pdbx_description
1 polymer ?
#
loop_
_entity_poly.entity_id
_entity_poly.type
_entity_poly.pdbx_seq_one_letter_code
_entity_poly.pdbx_strand_id
1 'polypeptide(L)'
;MWLLISEQAANLKELISQTMVSWAQECHILDSELVRKMFSLLRRQYDSIGELLRAMRKTYTISAASVQDTINLLAALGQIRSLLSVRMGKEEEKLMIDGLGDIMNNKVFYQHPNLMRILGMHETVMEVMVNVLGGHKSQEIAFPKMVASCCRFLCYFCRISRQNQKAMFDHLSYLLENSSVGLGGYISLSPFH
;
A
#
# COMPACT_ATOMS: atom_id res chain seq x y z
N MET A 1 5.87 -39.68 -17.54
CA MET A 1 6.26 -38.87 -16.37
C MET A 1 5.13 -37.98 -15.88
N TRP A 2 4.52 -37.13 -16.72
CA TRP A 2 3.25 -36.43 -16.38
C TRP A 2 2.10 -37.35 -15.94
N LEU A 3 2.04 -38.56 -16.52
CA LEU A 3 1.04 -39.58 -16.15
C LEU A 3 1.30 -40.25 -14.78
N LEU A 4 2.51 -40.17 -14.20
CA LEU A 4 2.82 -40.77 -12.89
C LEU A 4 2.56 -39.83 -11.71
N ILE A 5 2.65 -38.50 -11.92
CA ILE A 5 2.24 -37.50 -10.92
C ILE A 5 0.71 -37.43 -10.80
N SER A 6 -0.02 -37.95 -11.79
CA SER A 6 -1.48 -38.00 -11.83
C SER A 6 -2.08 -39.15 -11.02
N GLU A 7 -1.31 -40.17 -10.62
CA GLU A 7 -1.85 -41.25 -9.79
C GLU A 7 -1.89 -40.82 -8.31
N GLN A 8 -3.01 -40.20 -7.95
CA GLN A 8 -3.50 -39.95 -6.58
C GLN A 8 -2.82 -38.86 -5.75
N ALA A 9 -2.72 -37.64 -6.27
CA ALA A 9 -2.81 -36.49 -5.38
C ALA A 9 -4.27 -36.33 -4.91
N ALA A 10 -4.56 -36.55 -3.62
CA ALA A 10 -5.92 -36.48 -3.09
C ALA A 10 -6.42 -35.03 -2.94
N ASN A 11 -5.50 -34.07 -2.88
CA ASN A 11 -5.79 -32.66 -2.71
C ASN A 11 -4.74 -31.76 -3.40
N LEU A 12 -5.07 -30.47 -3.55
CA LEU A 12 -4.20 -29.49 -4.21
C LEU A 12 -2.83 -29.33 -3.53
N LYS A 13 -2.77 -29.49 -2.20
CA LYS A 13 -1.52 -29.38 -1.43
C LYS A 13 -0.55 -30.49 -1.81
N GLU A 14 -1.02 -31.73 -1.89
CA GLU A 14 -0.20 -32.88 -2.30
C GLU A 14 0.27 -32.73 -3.75
N LEU A 15 -0.63 -32.35 -4.66
CA LEU A 15 -0.30 -32.14 -6.06
C LEU A 15 0.85 -31.13 -6.21
N ILE A 16 0.74 -29.97 -5.57
CA ILE A 16 1.76 -28.92 -5.64
C ILE A 16 3.08 -29.41 -5.02
N SER A 17 3.01 -30.09 -3.88
CA SER A 17 4.21 -30.56 -3.18
C SER A 17 4.97 -31.61 -3.98
N GLN A 18 4.27 -32.61 -4.52
CA GLN A 18 4.86 -33.64 -5.39
C GLN A 18 5.43 -33.05 -6.68
N THR A 19 4.68 -32.16 -7.34
CA THR A 19 5.16 -31.50 -8.57
C THR A 19 6.48 -30.75 -8.33
N MET A 20 6.57 -29.97 -7.25
CA MET A 20 7.76 -29.17 -6.94
C MET A 20 8.98 -30.05 -6.61
N VAL A 21 8.75 -31.18 -5.92
CA VAL A 21 9.81 -32.16 -5.63
C VAL A 21 10.28 -32.86 -6.91
N SER A 22 9.36 -33.27 -7.79
CA SER A 22 9.70 -33.87 -9.09
C SER A 22 10.58 -32.95 -9.93
N TRP A 23 10.19 -31.68 -10.06
CA TRP A 23 10.97 -30.70 -10.83
C TRP A 23 12.37 -30.48 -10.27
N ALA A 24 12.52 -30.47 -8.94
CA ALA A 24 13.83 -30.34 -8.30
C ALA A 24 14.70 -31.61 -8.40
N GLN A 25 14.08 -32.79 -8.58
CA GLN A 25 14.77 -34.07 -8.72
C GLN A 25 15.17 -34.38 -10.16
N GLU A 26 14.38 -33.95 -11.14
CA GLU A 26 14.58 -34.27 -12.56
C GLU A 26 15.70 -33.46 -13.21
N CYS A 27 15.89 -32.19 -12.80
CA CYS A 27 16.90 -31.33 -13.40
C CYS A 27 17.43 -30.26 -12.44
N HIS A 28 18.67 -29.80 -12.71
CA HIS A 28 19.25 -28.69 -11.97
C HIS A 28 18.68 -27.35 -12.46
N ILE A 29 17.92 -26.67 -11.60
CA ILE A 29 17.27 -25.40 -11.94
C ILE A 29 18.25 -24.24 -11.70
N LEU A 30 18.66 -23.57 -12.79
CA LEU A 30 19.64 -22.47 -12.74
C LEU A 30 19.02 -21.11 -12.40
N ASP A 31 17.75 -20.89 -12.76
CA ASP A 31 17.08 -19.61 -12.53
C ASP A 31 16.72 -19.43 -11.05
N SER A 32 17.46 -18.54 -10.39
CA SER A 32 17.25 -18.20 -8.98
C SER A 32 15.88 -17.58 -8.68
N GLU A 33 15.24 -16.91 -9.66
CA GLU A 33 13.90 -16.36 -9.47
C GLU A 33 12.86 -17.49 -9.44
N LEU A 34 12.93 -18.41 -10.41
CA LEU A 34 12.08 -19.60 -10.42
C LEU A 34 12.22 -20.39 -9.11
N VAL A 35 13.45 -20.66 -8.66
CA VAL A 35 13.70 -21.36 -7.38
C VAL A 35 13.02 -20.63 -6.22
N ARG A 36 13.12 -19.30 -6.15
CA ARG A 36 12.47 -18.49 -5.11
C ARG A 36 10.94 -18.61 -5.17
N LYS A 37 10.34 -18.58 -6.37
CA LYS A 37 8.88 -18.74 -6.54
C LYS A 37 8.42 -20.15 -6.15
N MET A 38 9.16 -21.18 -6.52
CA MET A 38 8.87 -22.57 -6.17
C MET A 38 8.85 -22.77 -4.65
N PHE A 39 9.91 -22.38 -3.93
CA PHE A 39 9.95 -22.47 -2.47
C PHE A 39 8.91 -21.59 -1.79
N SER A 40 8.64 -20.40 -2.32
CA SER A 40 7.57 -19.55 -1.80
C SER A 40 6.20 -20.22 -1.92
N LEU A 41 5.91 -20.89 -3.03
CA LEU A 41 4.64 -21.60 -3.22
C LEU A 41 4.55 -22.83 -2.31
N LEU A 42 5.64 -23.62 -2.22
CA LEU A 42 5.71 -24.79 -1.36
C LEU A 42 5.51 -24.42 0.10
N ARG A 43 6.17 -23.36 0.58
CA ARG A 43 6.01 -22.87 1.97
C ARG A 43 4.55 -22.56 2.31
N ARG A 44 3.79 -21.98 1.38
CA ARG A 44 2.36 -21.66 1.59
C ARG A 44 1.48 -22.91 1.73
N GLN A 45 1.89 -24.05 1.15
CA GLN A 45 1.18 -25.32 1.31
C GLN A 45 1.33 -25.92 2.72
N TYR A 46 2.45 -25.61 3.40
CA TYR A 46 2.74 -26.14 4.74
C TYR A 46 2.46 -25.13 5.87
N ASP A 47 2.63 -23.83 5.62
CA ASP A 47 2.32 -22.74 6.57
C ASP A 47 0.90 -22.17 6.36
N SER A 48 -0.10 -23.05 6.24
CA SER A 48 -1.48 -22.62 5.98
C SER A 48 -2.06 -21.77 7.11
N ILE A 49 -1.71 -22.10 8.37
CA ILE A 49 -2.13 -21.34 9.55
C ILE A 49 -1.48 -19.94 9.53
N GLY A 50 -0.19 -19.83 9.22
CA GLY A 50 0.49 -18.55 9.12
C GLY A 50 -0.07 -17.69 7.98
N GLU A 51 -0.34 -18.29 6.82
CA GLU A 51 -1.00 -17.60 5.70
C GLU A 51 -2.39 -17.08 6.07
N LEU A 52 -3.19 -17.89 6.77
CA LEU A 52 -4.51 -17.48 7.25
C LEU A 52 -4.39 -16.33 8.26
N LEU A 53 -3.50 -16.43 9.25
CA LEU A 53 -3.27 -15.37 10.24
C LEU A 53 -2.82 -14.05 9.59
N ARG A 54 -1.97 -14.11 8.55
CA ARG A 54 -1.55 -12.93 7.78
C ARG A 54 -2.73 -12.33 7.00
N ALA A 55 -3.54 -13.16 6.36
CA ALA A 55 -4.72 -12.72 5.61
C ALA A 55 -5.78 -12.09 6.53
N MET A 56 -6.03 -12.69 7.70
CA MET A 56 -7.00 -12.21 8.68
C MET A 56 -6.71 -10.79 9.17
N ARG A 57 -5.42 -10.41 9.29
CA ARG A 57 -5.04 -9.04 9.65
C ARG A 57 -5.47 -7.99 8.62
N LYS A 58 -5.74 -8.42 7.39
CA LYS A 58 -6.22 -7.56 6.29
C LYS A 58 -7.72 -7.74 5.99
N THR A 59 -8.40 -8.62 6.72
CA THR A 59 -9.85 -8.82 6.56
C THR A 59 -10.61 -7.72 7.29
N TYR A 60 -11.62 -7.16 6.64
CA TYR A 60 -12.49 -6.13 7.21
C TYR A 60 -13.91 -6.35 6.72
N THR A 61 -14.90 -6.05 7.56
CA THR A 61 -16.32 -6.12 7.22
C THR A 61 -16.92 -4.73 7.24
N ILE A 62 -17.77 -4.43 6.24
CA ILE A 62 -18.46 -3.15 6.11
C ILE A 62 -19.97 -3.38 6.09
N SER A 63 -20.74 -2.36 6.46
CA SER A 63 -22.18 -2.39 6.30
C SER A 63 -22.56 -2.37 4.81
N ALA A 64 -23.64 -3.08 4.46
CA ALA A 64 -24.21 -3.08 3.12
C ALA A 64 -24.56 -1.67 2.63
N ALA A 65 -24.94 -0.77 3.55
CA ALA A 65 -25.27 0.63 3.23
C ALA A 65 -24.06 1.47 2.78
N SER A 66 -22.82 1.03 3.09
CA SER A 66 -21.59 1.76 2.80
C SER A 66 -20.80 1.16 1.62
N VAL A 67 -21.37 0.18 0.90
CA VAL A 67 -20.68 -0.53 -0.18
C VAL A 67 -20.28 0.42 -1.31
N GLN A 68 -21.20 1.28 -1.78
CA GLN A 68 -20.90 2.20 -2.87
C GLN A 68 -19.82 3.22 -2.49
N ASP A 69 -19.93 3.79 -1.29
CA ASP A 69 -18.92 4.70 -0.76
C ASP A 69 -17.55 4.02 -0.65
N THR A 70 -17.53 2.75 -0.24
CA THR A 70 -16.28 1.97 -0.15
C THR A 70 -15.68 1.70 -1.52
N ILE A 71 -16.50 1.39 -2.54
CA ILE A 71 -16.02 1.22 -3.92
C ILE A 71 -15.37 2.50 -4.43
N ASN A 72 -16.01 3.65 -4.23
CA ASN A 72 -15.47 4.94 -4.65
C ASN A 72 -14.14 5.25 -3.94
N LEU A 73 -14.06 4.96 -2.64
CA LEU A 73 -12.83 5.13 -1.86
C LEU A 73 -11.70 4.22 -2.35
N LEU A 74 -12.00 2.95 -2.66
CA LEU A 74 -11.01 2.01 -3.18
C LEU A 74 -10.56 2.37 -4.60
N ALA A 75 -11.44 2.90 -5.44
CA ALA A 75 -11.10 3.40 -6.77
C ALA A 75 -10.12 4.59 -6.68
N ALA A 76 -10.42 5.58 -5.82
CA ALA A 76 -9.54 6.72 -5.58
C ALA A 76 -8.17 6.28 -5.02
N LEU A 77 -8.14 5.32 -4.09
CA LEU A 77 -6.89 4.73 -3.60
C LEU A 77 -6.11 4.00 -4.71
N GLY A 78 -6.81 3.29 -5.60
CA GLY A 78 -6.21 2.65 -6.77
C GLY A 78 -5.53 3.66 -7.69
N GLN A 79 -6.17 4.80 -7.94
CA GLN A 79 -5.59 5.91 -8.71
C GLN A 79 -4.34 6.48 -8.02
N ILE A 80 -4.35 6.66 -6.70
CA ILE A 80 -3.15 7.13 -5.99
C ILE A 80 -2.01 6.11 -6.10
N ARG A 81 -2.31 4.81 -5.96
CA ARG A 81 -1.29 3.75 -6.04
C ARG A 81 -0.67 3.60 -7.42
N SER A 82 -1.38 3.93 -8.50
CA SER A 82 -0.79 3.89 -9.84
C SER A 82 0.31 4.95 -10.02
N LEU A 83 0.28 6.02 -9.23
CA LEU A 83 1.31 7.08 -9.25
C LEU A 83 2.64 6.63 -8.63
N LEU A 84 2.68 5.53 -7.86
CA LEU A 84 3.92 5.02 -7.26
C LEU A 84 4.95 4.54 -8.30
N SER A 85 4.48 4.05 -9.44
CA SER A 85 5.33 3.57 -10.54
C SER A 85 5.63 4.61 -11.62
N VAL A 86 5.11 5.84 -11.47
CA VAL A 86 5.17 6.88 -12.52
C VAL A 86 6.01 8.05 -12.03
N ARG A 87 6.76 8.67 -12.95
CA ARG A 87 7.48 9.92 -12.66
C ARG A 87 6.49 11.08 -12.57
N MET A 88 6.59 11.86 -11.50
CA MET A 88 5.65 12.97 -11.23
C MET A 88 5.74 14.10 -12.26
N GLY A 89 4.59 14.46 -12.82
CA GLY A 89 4.35 15.59 -13.71
C GLY A 89 3.15 16.42 -13.25
N LYS A 90 2.77 17.42 -14.05
CA LYS A 90 1.63 18.32 -13.74
C LYS A 90 0.28 17.59 -13.78
N GLU A 91 0.14 16.57 -14.62
CA GLU A 91 -1.08 15.77 -14.71
C GLU A 91 -1.20 14.85 -13.50
N GLU A 92 -0.11 14.18 -13.12
CA GLU A 92 -0.02 13.34 -11.92
C GLU A 92 -0.25 14.15 -10.65
N GLU A 93 0.29 15.38 -10.59
CA GLU A 93 0.03 16.32 -9.49
C GLU A 93 -1.48 16.52 -9.28
N LYS A 94 -2.20 16.79 -10.38
CA LYS A 94 -3.64 17.00 -10.35
C LYS A 94 -4.38 15.72 -9.94
N LEU A 95 -4.03 14.58 -10.52
CA LEU A 95 -4.63 13.28 -10.19
C LEU A 95 -4.43 12.92 -8.71
N MET A 96 -3.28 13.26 -8.13
CA MET A 96 -3.02 13.05 -6.71
C MET A 96 -3.90 13.94 -5.84
N ILE A 97 -4.00 15.23 -6.16
CA ILE A 97 -4.83 16.19 -5.41
C ILE A 97 -6.31 15.79 -5.46
N ASP A 98 -6.80 15.45 -6.66
CA ASP A 98 -8.20 15.05 -6.88
C ASP A 98 -8.50 13.74 -6.13
N GLY A 99 -7.63 12.73 -6.23
CA GLY A 99 -7.81 11.45 -5.52
C GLY A 99 -7.81 11.58 -4.00
N LEU A 100 -6.94 12.44 -3.44
CA LEU A 100 -6.97 12.77 -2.00
C LEU A 100 -8.26 13.50 -1.61
N GLY A 101 -8.75 14.40 -2.47
CA GLY A 101 -10.02 15.10 -2.30
C GLY A 101 -11.19 14.12 -2.22
N ASP A 102 -11.27 13.17 -3.15
CA ASP A 102 -12.32 12.15 -3.20
C ASP A 102 -12.34 11.27 -1.94
N ILE A 103 -11.16 10.89 -1.43
CA ILE A 103 -11.05 10.13 -0.18
C ILE A 103 -11.51 10.97 1.01
N MET A 104 -11.04 12.22 1.13
CA MET A 104 -11.39 13.10 2.26
C MET A 104 -12.87 13.52 2.25
N ASN A 105 -13.52 13.53 1.10
CA ASN A 105 -14.95 13.82 0.95
C ASN A 105 -15.84 12.57 1.13
N ASN A 106 -15.24 11.41 1.39
CA ASN A 106 -15.97 10.17 1.59
C ASN A 106 -16.21 9.88 3.08
N LYS A 107 -17.47 9.72 3.49
CA LYS A 107 -17.83 9.48 4.90
C LYS A 107 -17.20 8.21 5.49
N VAL A 108 -16.92 7.18 4.67
CA VAL A 108 -16.31 5.93 5.12
C VAL A 108 -14.90 6.16 5.70
N PHE A 109 -14.19 7.17 5.18
CA PHE A 109 -12.88 7.57 5.70
C PHE A 109 -12.95 7.91 7.21
N TYR A 110 -14.00 8.62 7.63
CA TYR A 110 -14.20 9.04 9.01
C TYR A 110 -14.89 7.96 9.86
N GLN A 111 -15.81 7.19 9.27
CA GLN A 111 -16.55 6.15 9.98
C GLN A 111 -15.68 4.93 10.30
N HIS A 112 -14.71 4.61 9.43
CA HIS A 112 -13.91 3.39 9.50
C HIS A 112 -12.39 3.68 9.50
N PRO A 113 -11.84 4.37 10.53
CA PRO A 113 -10.41 4.69 10.59
C PRO A 113 -9.50 3.45 10.56
N ASN A 114 -9.97 2.33 11.10
CA ASN A 114 -9.25 1.05 11.07
C ASN A 114 -9.08 0.50 9.65
N LEU A 115 -10.09 0.69 8.78
CA LEU A 115 -10.00 0.27 7.39
C LEU A 115 -8.91 1.06 6.64
N MET A 116 -8.83 2.38 6.86
CA MET A 116 -7.82 3.25 6.24
C MET A 116 -6.39 2.80 6.59
N ARG A 117 -6.20 2.32 7.83
CA ARG A 117 -4.93 1.76 8.31
C ARG A 117 -4.65 0.39 7.71
N ILE A 118 -5.62 -0.53 7.68
CA ILE A 118 -5.47 -1.86 7.05
C ILE A 118 -5.12 -1.73 5.56
N LEU A 119 -5.72 -0.74 4.89
CA LEU A 119 -5.43 -0.42 3.49
C LEU A 119 -4.06 0.24 3.29
N GLY A 120 -3.33 0.65 4.34
CA GLY A 120 -2.01 1.27 4.19
C GLY A 120 -2.05 2.59 3.42
N MET A 121 -3.14 3.36 3.53
CA MET A 121 -3.31 4.59 2.74
C MET A 121 -2.26 5.64 3.10
N HIS A 122 -1.97 5.80 4.40
CA HIS A 122 -0.92 6.67 4.90
C HIS A 122 0.47 6.32 4.35
N GLU A 123 0.84 5.04 4.33
CA GLU A 123 2.11 4.56 3.74
C GLU A 123 2.21 4.96 2.27
N THR A 124 1.15 4.72 1.48
CA THR A 124 1.12 5.08 0.05
C THR A 124 1.31 6.58 -0.17
N VAL A 125 0.62 7.43 0.60
CA VAL A 125 0.71 8.89 0.47
C VAL A 125 2.10 9.40 0.86
N MET A 126 2.70 8.82 1.90
CA MET A 126 4.07 9.15 2.31
C MET A 126 5.10 8.77 1.25
N GLU A 127 4.97 7.60 0.63
CA GLU A 127 5.88 7.14 -0.43
C GLU A 127 5.83 8.05 -1.66
N VAL A 128 4.62 8.43 -2.11
CA VAL A 128 4.43 9.43 -3.18
C VAL A 128 5.07 10.77 -2.82
N MET A 129 4.87 11.24 -1.58
CA MET A 129 5.42 12.50 -1.11
C MET A 129 6.95 12.49 -1.13
N VAL A 130 7.60 11.40 -0.71
CA VAL A 130 9.06 11.30 -0.72
C VAL A 130 9.63 11.18 -2.13
N ASN A 131 8.95 10.50 -3.06
CA ASN A 131 9.37 10.44 -4.45
C ASN A 131 9.50 11.85 -5.09
N VAL A 132 8.73 12.82 -4.61
CA VAL A 132 8.84 14.23 -5.05
C VAL A 132 9.92 15.01 -4.30
N LEU A 133 10.09 14.76 -3.00
CA LEU A 133 11.08 15.45 -2.18
C LEU A 133 12.53 14.98 -2.44
N GLY A 134 12.73 13.69 -2.75
CA GLY A 134 14.05 13.08 -2.92
C GLY A 134 14.77 13.44 -4.23
N GLY A 135 14.09 14.09 -5.17
CA GLY A 135 14.62 14.39 -6.52
C GLY A 135 15.56 15.61 -6.59
N HIS A 136 15.48 16.54 -5.63
CA HIS A 136 16.18 17.82 -5.74
C HIS A 136 16.84 18.22 -4.40
N LYS A 137 18.17 18.21 -4.36
CA LYS A 137 18.97 18.92 -3.33
C LYS A 137 18.91 20.45 -3.48
N SER A 138 18.12 20.94 -4.42
CA SER A 138 17.83 22.35 -4.67
C SER A 138 16.83 22.85 -3.63
N GLN A 139 16.94 24.10 -3.20
CA GLN A 139 16.08 24.71 -2.16
C GLN A 139 14.59 24.87 -2.55
N GLU A 140 14.18 24.47 -3.75
CA GLU A 140 12.80 24.61 -4.23
C GLU A 140 12.05 23.27 -4.23
N ILE A 141 10.91 23.23 -3.56
CA ILE A 141 10.00 22.09 -3.52
C ILE A 141 9.30 21.96 -4.87
N ALA A 142 9.48 20.82 -5.55
CA ALA A 142 8.67 20.48 -6.72
C ALA A 142 7.22 20.17 -6.30
N PHE A 143 6.24 20.66 -7.08
CA PHE A 143 4.80 20.40 -6.85
C PHE A 143 4.28 20.74 -5.43
N PRO A 144 4.45 21.99 -4.97
CA PRO A 144 4.14 22.38 -3.59
C PRO A 144 2.66 22.21 -3.20
N LYS A 145 1.73 22.30 -4.16
CA LYS A 145 0.30 22.13 -3.90
C LYS A 145 -0.04 20.67 -3.57
N MET A 146 0.53 19.73 -4.30
CA MET A 146 0.36 18.31 -4.00
C MET A 146 0.99 17.96 -2.65
N VAL A 147 2.21 18.43 -2.36
CA VAL A 147 2.85 18.21 -1.06
C VAL A 147 1.97 18.74 0.07
N ALA A 148 1.43 19.96 -0.05
CA ALA A 148 0.51 20.51 0.94
C ALA A 148 -0.79 19.69 1.09
N SER A 149 -1.34 19.16 -0.01
CA SER A 149 -2.51 18.27 0.01
C SER A 149 -2.23 16.96 0.74
N CYS A 150 -1.09 16.32 0.45
CA CYS A 150 -0.61 15.12 1.14
C CYS A 150 -0.45 15.36 2.64
N CYS A 151 0.20 16.47 3.04
CA CYS A 151 0.35 16.83 4.44
C CYS A 151 -1.01 17.03 5.12
N ARG A 152 -1.95 17.73 4.48
CA ARG A 152 -3.30 17.94 5.02
C ARG A 152 -4.04 16.62 5.22
N PHE A 153 -3.96 15.72 4.24
CA PHE A 153 -4.53 14.37 4.34
C PHE A 153 -3.95 13.60 5.52
N LEU A 154 -2.62 13.59 5.67
CA LEU A 154 -1.94 12.90 6.77
C LEU A 154 -2.34 13.49 8.14
N CYS A 155 -2.52 14.82 8.23
CA CYS A 155 -3.05 15.47 9.42
C CYS A 155 -4.47 14.99 9.77
N TYR A 156 -5.37 14.91 8.79
CA TYR A 156 -6.72 14.37 9.02
C TYR A 156 -6.66 12.89 9.46
N PHE A 157 -5.86 12.07 8.77
CA PHE A 157 -5.67 10.66 9.11
C PHE A 157 -5.16 10.46 10.55
N CYS A 158 -4.25 11.32 11.02
CA CYS A 158 -3.79 11.31 12.42
C CYS A 158 -4.89 11.75 13.38
N ARG A 159 -5.65 12.80 13.04
CA ARG A 159 -6.66 13.38 13.93
C ARG A 159 -7.82 12.43 14.22
N ILE A 160 -8.21 11.59 13.26
CA ILE A 160 -9.37 10.70 13.40
C ILE A 160 -9.12 9.49 14.33
N SER A 161 -7.87 9.14 14.64
CA SER A 161 -7.59 7.98 15.49
C SER A 161 -6.21 8.04 16.16
N ARG A 162 -6.19 7.78 17.48
CA ARG A 162 -4.95 7.60 18.25
C ARG A 162 -4.09 6.46 17.72
N GLN A 163 -4.70 5.37 17.24
CA GLN A 163 -3.96 4.26 16.63
C GLN A 163 -3.35 4.63 15.29
N ASN A 164 -4.01 5.49 14.50
CA ASN A 164 -3.46 6.01 13.25
C ASN A 164 -2.28 6.95 13.51
N GLN A 165 -2.39 7.82 14.52
CA GLN A 165 -1.26 8.64 14.97
C GLN A 165 -0.07 7.78 15.40
N LYS A 166 -0.31 6.68 16.13
CA LYS A 166 0.75 5.74 16.49
C LYS A 166 1.41 5.11 15.26
N ALA A 167 0.64 4.67 14.27
CA ALA A 167 1.20 4.13 13.03
C ALA A 167 2.08 5.15 12.28
N MET A 168 1.66 6.42 12.27
CA MET A 168 2.46 7.51 11.70
C MET A 168 3.76 7.80 12.48
N PHE A 169 3.75 7.57 13.80
CA PHE A 169 4.93 7.78 14.64
C PHE A 169 6.08 6.84 14.27
N ASP A 170 5.78 5.61 13.84
CA ASP A 170 6.79 4.64 13.39
C ASP A 170 7.56 5.14 12.15
N HIS A 171 7.01 6.10 11.41
CA HIS A 171 7.62 6.73 10.24
C HIS A 171 8.11 8.18 10.49
N LEU A 172 8.08 8.65 11.74
CA LEU A 172 8.35 10.06 12.08
C LEU A 172 9.78 10.50 11.74
N SER A 173 10.80 9.70 12.08
CA SER A 173 12.20 10.04 11.79
C SER A 173 12.42 10.24 10.28
N TYR A 174 11.80 9.39 9.47
CA TYR A 174 11.87 9.45 8.02
C TYR A 174 11.18 10.70 7.44
N LEU A 175 10.04 11.10 8.00
CA LEU A 175 9.39 12.37 7.63
C LEU A 175 10.22 13.59 8.03
N LEU A 176 10.89 13.56 9.18
CA LEU A 176 11.70 14.67 9.69
C LEU A 176 13.00 14.86 8.90
N GLU A 177 13.62 13.77 8.44
CA GLU A 177 14.79 13.86 7.56
C GLU A 177 14.48 14.59 6.25
N ASN A 178 13.26 14.38 5.73
CA ASN A 178 12.77 15.00 4.49
C ASN A 178 12.06 16.35 4.70
N SER A 179 11.77 16.76 5.95
CA SER A 179 11.08 18.03 6.26
C SER A 179 11.97 19.26 6.22
N SER A 180 13.30 19.06 6.26
CA SER A 180 14.29 20.12 6.11
C SER A 180 14.24 20.81 4.74
N VAL A 181 13.69 20.11 3.73
CA VAL A 181 13.43 20.62 2.38
C VAL A 181 12.05 21.30 2.37
N GLY A 182 11.97 22.54 2.87
CA GLY A 182 10.74 23.33 2.71
C GLY A 182 10.28 24.24 3.84
N LEU A 183 11.07 24.42 4.91
CA LEU A 183 10.72 25.33 6.01
C LEU A 183 10.73 26.83 5.66
N GLY A 184 10.93 27.19 4.39
CA GLY A 184 10.77 28.56 3.89
C GLY A 184 9.45 28.76 3.15
N GLY A 185 8.39 29.21 3.83
CA GLY A 185 7.34 30.00 3.17
C GLY A 185 5.87 29.59 3.30
N TYR A 186 5.48 28.51 3.97
CA TYR A 186 4.08 28.04 4.00
C TYR A 186 3.39 28.01 5.39
N ILE A 187 4.00 28.58 6.43
CA ILE A 187 3.34 28.69 7.77
C ILE A 187 2.33 29.87 7.83
N SER A 188 2.18 30.64 6.75
CA SER A 188 1.16 31.69 6.63
C SER A 188 0.24 31.40 5.44
N LEU A 189 -1.09 31.39 5.68
CA LEU A 189 -2.24 31.07 4.78
C LEU A 189 -2.70 29.61 4.98
N SER A 190 -3.74 29.29 5.77
CA SER A 190 -5.02 29.96 5.99
C SER A 190 -5.68 29.41 7.27
N PRO A 191 -6.57 30.16 7.94
CA PRO A 191 -7.22 29.71 9.17
C PRO A 191 -8.15 28.52 8.89
N PHE A 192 -8.13 27.54 9.79
CA PHE A 192 -9.16 26.53 9.93
C PHE A 192 -10.53 27.23 9.98
N HIS A 193 -11.41 26.94 9.02
CA HIS A 193 -12.86 27.07 9.13
C HIS A 193 -13.45 25.74 8.66
#